data_AF-A0A7X2S745-F1
#
_entry.id   AF-A0A7X2S745-F1
#
_cell.length_a   1.000
_cell.length_b   1.000
_cell.length_c   1.000
_cell.angle_alpha   90.00
_cell.angle_beta   90.00
_cell.angle_gamma   90.00
#
_symmetry.space_group_name_H-M   'P 1'
#
loop_
_entity.id
_entity.type
_entity.pdbx_description
1 polymer ?
#
loop_
_entity_poly.entity_id
_entity_poly.type
_entity_poly.pdbx_seq_one_letter_code
_entity_poly.pdbx_strand_id
1 'polypeptide(L)'
;MILSAALILAVLFITGVVYAASAAAKDKDEGEMNMAFRNLYVYLVLFATLMMSIGGSVGVFMSAADYVSPPTYYQSYSDFKTMKEETAKKPLSEEQIKEQFDDAVAGEKQRAKENALNGIIKSLGWIVIPFPVFLYFQRQVRRKQE
;
A
#
# COMPACT_ATOMS: atom_id res chain seq x y z
N MET A 1 14.99 -3.38 14.25
CA MET A 1 14.56 -4.81 14.17
C MET A 1 13.59 -5.09 13.03
N ILE A 2 12.54 -4.28 12.81
CA ILE A 2 11.56 -4.52 11.72
C ILE A 2 12.17 -4.29 10.33
N LEU A 3 12.97 -3.23 10.15
CA LEU A 3 13.66 -2.95 8.87
C LEU A 3 14.64 -4.06 8.46
N SER A 4 15.38 -4.61 9.41
CA SER A 4 16.32 -5.70 9.18
C SER A 4 15.61 -7.01 8.83
N ALA A 5 14.45 -7.29 9.43
CA ALA A 5 13.64 -8.45 9.10
C ALA A 5 13.03 -8.35 7.69
N ALA A 6 12.55 -7.17 7.30
CA ALA A 6 12.03 -6.92 5.95
C ALA A 6 13.10 -7.09 4.87
N LEU A 7 14.33 -6.63 5.13
CA LEU A 7 15.46 -6.80 4.21
C LEU A 7 15.83 -8.28 4.02
N ILE A 8 15.85 -9.05 5.11
CA ILE A 8 16.14 -10.49 5.08
C ILE A 8 15.06 -11.24 4.30
N LEU A 9 13.78 -10.91 4.51
CA LEU A 9 12.67 -11.52 3.77
C LEU A 9 12.74 -11.20 2.26
N ALA A 10 13.11 -9.96 1.92
CA ALA A 10 13.30 -9.57 0.52
C ALA A 10 14.44 -10.34 -0.15
N VAL A 11 15.58 -10.50 0.55
CA VAL A 11 16.73 -11.27 0.03
C VAL A 11 16.38 -12.74 -0.14
N LEU A 12 15.70 -13.35 0.83
CA LEU A 12 15.25 -14.76 0.76
C LEU A 12 14.24 -14.99 -0.37
N PHE A 13 13.36 -14.02 -0.61
CA PHE A 13 12.42 -14.10 -1.72
C PHE A 13 13.15 -14.04 -3.07
N ILE A 14 14.10 -13.11 -3.22
CA ILE A 14 14.89 -12.98 -4.46
C ILE A 14 15.72 -14.24 -4.73
N THR A 15 16.39 -14.80 -3.71
CA THR A 15 17.18 -16.03 -3.87
C THR A 15 16.30 -17.24 -4.16
N GLY A 16 15.12 -17.34 -3.53
CA GLY A 16 14.13 -18.38 -3.84
C GLY A 16 13.65 -18.32 -5.30
N VAL A 17 13.37 -17.13 -5.81
CA VAL A 17 12.95 -16.92 -7.21
C VAL A 17 14.07 -17.28 -8.19
N VAL A 18 15.31 -16.89 -7.91
CA VAL A 18 16.48 -17.23 -8.76
C VAL A 18 16.75 -18.73 -8.76
N TYR A 19 16.68 -19.37 -7.60
CA TYR A 19 16.87 -20.82 -7.47
C TYR A 19 15.79 -21.59 -8.25
N ALA A 20 14.52 -21.23 -8.08
CA ALA A 20 13.40 -21.84 -8.81
C ALA A 20 13.53 -21.65 -10.34
N ALA A 21 13.95 -20.47 -10.79
CA ALA A 21 14.22 -20.21 -12.21
C ALA A 21 15.38 -21.06 -12.76
N SER A 22 16.42 -21.31 -11.95
CA SER A 22 17.57 -22.13 -12.33
C SER A 22 17.27 -23.64 -12.33
N ALA A 23 16.42 -24.11 -11.42
CA ALA A 23 15.98 -25.49 -11.35
C ALA A 23 15.07 -25.85 -12.54
N ALA A 24 14.18 -24.93 -12.92
CA ALA A 24 13.30 -25.09 -14.09
C ALA A 24 14.03 -25.10 -15.45
N ALA A 25 15.33 -24.77 -15.48
CA ALA A 25 16.14 -24.80 -16.70
C ALA A 25 16.83 -26.15 -16.96
N LYS A 26 16.83 -27.08 -16.00
CA LYS A 26 17.67 -28.29 -16.05
C LYS A 26 17.02 -29.57 -16.59
N ASP A 27 15.69 -29.69 -16.66
CA ASP A 27 15.05 -30.92 -17.16
C ASP A 27 14.47 -30.78 -18.56
N LYS A 28 14.93 -31.64 -19.47
CA LYS A 28 14.66 -31.59 -20.92
C LYS A 28 13.78 -32.72 -21.47
N ASP A 29 13.32 -33.71 -20.67
CA ASP A 29 12.59 -34.88 -21.21
C ASP A 29 11.15 -35.11 -20.70
N GLU A 30 10.64 -34.34 -19.73
CA GLU A 30 9.22 -34.39 -19.28
C GLU A 30 8.34 -33.31 -19.96
N GLY A 31 8.53 -33.13 -21.27
CA GLY A 31 8.24 -31.89 -22.01
C GLY A 31 6.80 -31.34 -21.92
N GLU A 32 5.76 -32.16 -22.05
CA GLU A 32 4.38 -31.63 -22.13
C GLU A 32 3.76 -31.30 -20.77
N MET A 33 3.92 -32.19 -19.78
CA MET A 33 3.39 -31.96 -18.43
C MET A 33 4.11 -30.79 -17.76
N ASN A 34 5.45 -30.70 -17.90
CA ASN A 34 6.20 -29.54 -17.42
C ASN A 34 5.87 -28.25 -18.18
N MET A 35 5.52 -28.32 -19.47
CA MET A 35 5.05 -27.13 -20.20
C MET A 35 3.70 -26.62 -19.67
N ALA A 36 2.77 -27.52 -19.33
CA ALA A 36 1.49 -27.16 -18.72
C ALA A 36 1.68 -26.51 -17.34
N PHE A 37 2.49 -27.13 -16.45
CA PHE A 37 2.79 -26.56 -15.13
C PHE A 37 3.52 -25.22 -15.23
N ARG A 38 4.48 -25.09 -16.15
CA ARG A 38 5.20 -23.84 -16.39
C ARG A 38 4.27 -22.74 -16.89
N ASN A 39 3.34 -23.06 -17.79
CA ASN A 39 2.36 -22.08 -18.26
C ASN A 39 1.41 -21.66 -17.13
N LEU A 40 0.91 -22.62 -16.35
CA LEU A 40 0.07 -22.34 -15.17
C LEU A 40 0.81 -21.42 -14.19
N TYR A 41 2.07 -21.71 -13.88
CA TYR A 41 2.90 -20.87 -13.01
C TYR A 41 3.02 -19.43 -13.54
N VAL A 42 3.34 -19.27 -14.83
CA VAL A 42 3.46 -17.93 -15.45
C VAL A 42 2.15 -17.16 -15.34
N TYR A 43 1.01 -17.80 -15.65
CA TYR A 43 -0.30 -17.16 -15.54
C TYR A 43 -0.69 -16.84 -14.10
N LEU A 44 -0.34 -17.69 -13.12
CA LEU A 44 -0.57 -17.40 -11.70
C LEU A 44 0.24 -16.19 -11.23
N VAL A 45 1.51 -16.09 -11.63
CA VAL A 45 2.34 -14.92 -11.31
C VAL A 45 1.76 -13.66 -11.96
N LEU A 46 1.40 -13.73 -13.25
CA LEU A 46 0.78 -12.60 -13.94
C LEU A 46 -0.54 -12.19 -13.28
N PHE A 47 -1.37 -13.16 -12.89
CA PHE A 47 -2.60 -12.92 -12.15
C PHE A 47 -2.34 -12.24 -10.79
N ALA A 48 -1.37 -12.73 -10.02
CA ALA A 48 -1.00 -12.10 -8.75
C ALA A 48 -0.51 -10.65 -8.96
N THR A 49 0.34 -10.40 -9.96
CA THR A 49 0.81 -9.04 -10.28
C THR A 49 -0.33 -8.12 -10.73
N LEU A 50 -1.32 -8.65 -11.45
CA LEU A 50 -2.52 -7.93 -11.85
C LEU A 50 -3.36 -7.56 -10.63
N MET A 51 -3.64 -8.51 -9.73
CA MET A 51 -4.39 -8.26 -8.50
C MET A 51 -3.70 -7.22 -7.61
N MET A 52 -2.37 -7.30 -7.46
CA MET A 52 -1.58 -6.31 -6.74
C MET A 52 -1.70 -4.91 -7.37
N SER A 53 -1.60 -4.82 -8.70
CA SER A 53 -1.69 -3.55 -9.43
C SER A 53 -3.08 -2.92 -9.31
N ILE A 54 -4.15 -3.73 -9.35
CA ILE A 54 -5.53 -3.25 -9.16
C ILE A 54 -5.70 -2.73 -7.73
N GLY A 55 -5.27 -3.50 -6.72
CA GLY A 55 -5.34 -3.09 -5.32
C GLY A 55 -4.56 -1.79 -5.05
N GLY A 56 -3.36 -1.68 -5.60
CA GLY A 56 -2.57 -0.45 -5.54
C GLY A 56 -3.26 0.73 -6.22
N SER A 57 -3.85 0.54 -7.40
CA SER A 57 -4.55 1.62 -8.12
C SER A 57 -5.75 2.15 -7.35
N VAL A 58 -6.60 1.25 -6.82
CA VAL A 58 -7.74 1.65 -5.97
C VAL A 58 -7.25 2.41 -4.73
N GLY A 59 -6.19 1.92 -4.09
CA GLY A 59 -5.60 2.59 -2.93
C GLY A 59 -5.09 4.00 -3.24
N VAL A 60 -4.45 4.22 -4.40
CA VAL A 60 -4.02 5.55 -4.83
C VAL A 60 -5.22 6.49 -4.98
N PHE A 61 -6.30 6.04 -5.63
CA PHE A 61 -7.51 6.85 -5.79
C PHE A 61 -8.17 7.20 -4.46
N MET A 62 -8.29 6.23 -3.55
CA MET A 62 -8.85 6.46 -2.22
C MET A 62 -8.01 7.49 -1.44
N SER A 63 -6.70 7.29 -1.37
CA SER A 63 -5.82 8.21 -0.64
C SER A 63 -5.73 9.59 -1.32
N ALA A 64 -5.83 9.68 -2.64
CA ALA A 64 -5.93 10.97 -3.34
C ALA A 64 -7.23 11.69 -3.00
N ALA A 65 -8.36 10.97 -2.93
CA ALA A 65 -9.64 11.54 -2.50
C ALA A 65 -9.56 12.06 -1.06
N ASP A 66 -8.98 11.29 -0.14
CA ASP A 66 -8.79 11.69 1.26
C ASP A 66 -7.84 12.88 1.41
N TYR A 67 -6.88 13.07 0.48
CA TYR A 67 -6.01 14.24 0.48
C TYR A 67 -6.74 15.52 0.05
N VAL A 68 -7.55 15.43 -1.02
CA VAL A 68 -8.31 16.55 -1.57
C VAL A 68 -9.48 16.93 -0.68
N SER A 69 -10.17 15.92 -0.14
CA SER A 69 -11.31 16.07 0.75
C SER A 69 -11.07 15.27 2.04
N PRO A 70 -10.24 15.79 2.96
CA PRO A 70 -10.00 15.12 4.24
C PRO A 70 -11.31 14.88 4.99
N PRO A 71 -11.45 13.73 5.68
CA PRO A 71 -12.61 13.46 6.49
C PRO A 71 -12.82 14.55 7.54
N THR A 72 -14.07 14.94 7.74
CA THR A 72 -14.44 16.05 8.63
C THR A 72 -14.19 15.67 10.09
N TYR A 73 -13.73 16.63 10.89
CA TYR A 73 -13.63 16.49 12.34
C TYR A 73 -15.04 16.29 12.94
N TYR A 74 -15.25 15.14 13.61
CA TYR A 74 -16.58 14.72 14.07
C TYR A 74 -17.04 15.35 15.40
N GLN A 75 -16.16 16.05 16.12
CA GLN A 75 -16.51 16.64 17.40
C GLN A 75 -17.05 18.06 17.21
N SER A 76 -18.27 18.30 17.71
CA SER A 76 -18.87 19.63 17.68
C SER A 76 -18.16 20.58 18.66
N TYR A 77 -18.19 21.89 18.36
CA TYR A 77 -17.61 22.89 19.27
C TYR A 77 -18.24 22.83 20.67
N SER A 78 -19.55 22.57 20.76
CA SER A 78 -20.25 22.41 22.04
C SER A 78 -19.70 21.25 22.85
N ASP A 79 -19.46 20.09 22.21
CA ASP A 79 -18.91 18.92 22.91
C ASP A 79 -17.48 19.16 23.36
N PHE A 80 -16.68 19.84 22.52
CA PHE A 80 -15.32 20.24 22.86
C PHE A 80 -15.28 21.22 24.03
N LYS A 81 -16.18 22.20 24.04
CA LYS A 81 -16.31 23.18 25.12
C LYS A 81 -16.67 22.50 26.44
N THR A 82 -17.72 21.68 26.47
CA THR A 82 -18.14 20.96 27.68
C THR A 82 -17.01 20.08 28.23
N MET A 83 -16.35 19.30 27.36
CA MET A 83 -15.21 18.47 27.77
C MET A 83 -14.07 19.29 28.36
N LYS A 84 -13.75 20.45 27.77
CA LYS A 84 -12.68 21.32 28.25
C LYS A 84 -13.04 21.99 29.57
N GLU A 85 -14.28 22.43 29.75
CA GLU A 85 -14.76 23.02 31.01
C GLU A 85 -14.76 22.00 32.16
N GLU A 86 -15.11 20.74 31.89
CA GLU A 86 -15.09 19.65 32.89
C GLU A 86 -13.66 19.20 33.27
N THR A 87 -12.71 19.27 32.32
CA THR A 87 -11.34 18.75 32.50
C THR A 87 -10.34 19.84 32.91
N ALA A 88 -10.67 21.13 32.71
CA ALA A 88 -9.74 22.22 32.96
C ALA A 88 -9.55 22.49 34.45
N LYS A 89 -8.30 22.42 34.92
CA LYS A 89 -7.91 22.77 36.30
C LYS A 89 -8.01 24.28 36.60
N LYS A 90 -8.21 25.11 35.57
CA LYS A 90 -8.40 26.57 35.66
C LYS A 90 -9.47 26.98 34.64
N PRO A 91 -10.34 27.95 34.96
CA PRO A 91 -11.32 28.45 34.00
C PRO A 91 -10.60 29.09 32.81
N LEU A 92 -10.84 28.55 31.62
CA LEU A 92 -10.39 29.10 30.35
C LEU A 92 -11.41 30.13 29.88
N SER A 93 -10.96 31.19 29.21
CA SER A 93 -11.88 32.10 28.53
C SER A 93 -12.49 31.44 27.29
N GLU A 94 -13.66 31.90 26.85
CA GLU A 94 -14.29 31.36 25.64
C GLU A 94 -13.40 31.52 24.40
N GLU A 95 -12.64 32.62 24.31
CA GLU A 95 -11.67 32.85 23.24
C GLU A 95 -10.58 31.78 23.22
N GLN A 96 -10.06 31.40 24.39
CA GLN A 96 -9.03 30.36 24.52
C GLN A 96 -9.56 28.96 24.16
N ILE A 97 -10.82 28.68 24.49
CA ILE A 97 -11.47 27.40 24.13
C ILE A 97 -11.67 27.32 22.62
N LYS A 98 -12.09 28.43 22.00
CA LYS A 98 -12.26 28.52 20.55
C LYS A 98 -10.94 28.39 19.79
N GLU A 99 -9.89 29.09 20.23
CA GLU A 99 -8.56 28.98 19.65
C GLU A 99 -8.03 27.52 19.71
N GLN A 100 -8.16 26.86 20.87
CA GLN A 100 -7.78 25.44 21.00
C GLN A 100 -8.61 24.50 20.11
N PHE A 101 -9.88 24.81 19.89
CA PHE A 101 -10.73 24.03 18.98
C PHE A 101 -10.28 24.22 17.53
N ASP A 102 -10.06 25.45 17.10
CA ASP A 102 -9.62 25.76 15.74
C ASP A 102 -8.25 25.12 15.45
N ASP A 103 -7.33 25.16 16.42
CA ASP A 103 -6.03 24.47 16.34
C ASP A 103 -6.19 22.95 16.26
N ALA A 104 -7.09 22.36 17.05
CA ALA A 104 -7.36 20.92 17.01
C ALA A 104 -7.93 20.50 15.65
N VAL A 105 -8.89 21.26 15.11
CA VAL A 105 -9.47 21.01 13.78
C VAL A 105 -8.41 21.15 12.69
N ALA A 106 -7.56 22.17 12.77
CA ALA A 106 -6.46 22.36 11.82
C ALA A 106 -5.44 21.22 11.89
N GLY A 107 -5.05 20.80 13.09
CA GLY A 107 -4.12 19.70 13.32
C GLY A 107 -4.64 18.36 12.80
N GLU A 108 -5.92 18.04 13.02
CA GLU A 108 -6.53 16.81 12.51
C GLU A 108 -6.63 16.82 10.98
N LYS A 109 -7.00 17.95 10.37
CA LYS A 109 -6.98 18.09 8.90
C LYS A 109 -5.59 17.87 8.33
N GLN A 110 -4.57 18.42 8.98
CA GLN A 110 -3.18 18.25 8.54
C GLN A 110 -2.73 16.80 8.65
N ARG A 111 -3.02 16.13 9.77
CA ARG A 111 -2.72 14.70 9.97
C ARG A 111 -3.42 13.82 8.95
N ALA A 112 -4.68 14.10 8.64
CA ALA A 112 -5.43 13.38 7.62
C ALA A 112 -4.75 13.49 6.25
N LYS A 113 -4.29 14.69 5.87
CA LYS A 113 -3.53 14.90 4.62
C LYS A 113 -2.19 14.15 4.60
N GLU A 114 -1.45 14.16 5.70
CA GLU A 114 -0.18 13.44 5.81
C GLU A 114 -0.38 11.92 5.71
N ASN A 115 -1.42 11.40 6.35
CA ASN A 115 -1.81 10.00 6.24
C ASN A 115 -2.23 9.64 4.82
N ALA A 116 -2.99 10.51 4.15
CA ALA A 116 -3.37 10.35 2.76
C ALA A 116 -2.14 10.32 1.84
N LEU A 117 -1.15 11.21 2.01
CA LEU A 117 0.11 11.16 1.26
C LEU A 117 0.87 9.85 1.48
N ASN A 118 0.97 9.40 2.73
CA ASN A 118 1.56 8.10 3.04
C ASN A 118 0.80 6.94 2.38
N GLY A 119 -0.54 7.04 2.31
CA GLY A 119 -1.39 6.10 1.59
C GLY A 119 -1.05 6.04 0.10
N ILE A 120 -0.98 7.19 -0.57
CA ILE A 120 -0.59 7.29 -1.99
C ILE A 120 0.75 6.60 -2.24
N ILE A 121 1.77 6.91 -1.43
CA ILE A 121 3.12 6.33 -1.59
C ILE A 121 3.08 4.81 -1.42
N LYS A 122 2.40 4.31 -0.38
CA LYS A 122 2.28 2.87 -0.11
C LYS A 122 1.54 2.15 -1.25
N SER A 123 0.45 2.73 -1.73
CA SER A 123 -0.35 2.19 -2.82
C SER A 123 0.38 2.22 -4.17
N LEU A 124 1.19 3.24 -4.44
CA LEU A 124 2.12 3.24 -5.57
C LEU A 124 3.17 2.13 -5.45
N GLY A 125 3.66 1.86 -4.23
CA GLY A 125 4.54 0.72 -3.97
C GLY A 125 3.94 -0.62 -4.41
N TRP A 126 2.63 -0.83 -4.17
CA TRP A 126 1.89 -2.01 -4.62
C TRP A 126 1.79 -2.15 -6.14
N ILE A 127 1.98 -1.08 -6.90
CA ILE A 127 2.00 -1.09 -8.37
C ILE A 127 3.43 -1.25 -8.88
N VAL A 128 4.37 -0.47 -8.34
CA VAL A 128 5.75 -0.41 -8.82
C VAL A 128 6.53 -1.69 -8.53
N ILE A 129 6.33 -2.33 -7.38
CA ILE A 129 7.03 -3.57 -7.00
C ILE A 129 6.71 -4.76 -7.93
N PRO A 130 5.44 -5.09 -8.23
CA PRO A 130 5.13 -6.19 -9.15
C PRO A 130 5.42 -5.88 -10.62
N PHE A 131 5.58 -4.60 -10.99
CA PHE A 131 5.71 -4.20 -12.39
C PHE A 131 6.91 -4.83 -13.13
N PRO A 132 8.14 -4.87 -12.57
CA PRO A 132 9.26 -5.59 -13.20
C PRO A 132 8.99 -7.09 -13.41
N VAL A 133 8.32 -7.73 -12.44
CA VAL A 133 7.95 -9.16 -12.51
C VAL A 133 6.95 -9.35 -13.64
N PHE A 134 5.92 -8.50 -13.71
CA PHE A 134 4.93 -8.50 -14.77
C PHE A 134 5.59 -8.34 -16.15
N LEU A 135 6.48 -7.37 -16.33
CA LEU A 135 7.19 -7.15 -17.61
C LEU A 135 8.01 -8.36 -18.03
N TYR A 136 8.71 -9.01 -17.08
CA TYR A 136 9.50 -10.20 -17.36
C TYR A 136 8.62 -11.36 -17.86
N PHE A 137 7.57 -11.69 -17.11
CA PHE A 137 6.70 -12.81 -17.46
C PHE A 137 5.82 -12.52 -18.68
N GLN A 138 5.39 -11.27 -18.90
CA GLN A 138 4.66 -10.87 -20.10
C GLN A 138 5.52 -11.04 -21.36
N ARG A 139 6.81 -10.66 -21.30
CA ARG A 139 7.75 -10.88 -22.42
C ARG A 139 7.95 -12.38 -22.69
N GLN A 140 8.02 -13.20 -21.64
CA GLN A 140 8.15 -14.64 -21.78
C GLN A 140 6.93 -15.28 -22.46
N VAL A 141 5.71 -14.81 -22.15
CA VAL A 141 4.48 -15.26 -22.82
C VAL A 141 4.48 -14.88 -24.29
N ARG A 142 4.81 -13.61 -24.62
CA ARG A 142 4.81 -13.14 -26.03
C ARG A 142 5.78 -13.94 -26.90
N ARG A 143 6.98 -14.23 -26.41
CA ARG A 143 7.98 -15.06 -27.12
C ARG A 143 7.58 -16.52 -27.36
N LYS A 144 6.58 -17.03 -26.64
CA LYS A 144 6.04 -18.39 -26.85
C LYS A 144 4.90 -18.43 -27.86
N GLN A 145 4.31 -17.27 -28.19
CA GLN A 145 3.19 -17.15 -29.13
C GLN A 145 3.66 -16.76 -30.55
N GLU A 146 4.93 -16.35 -30.70
CA GLU A 146 5.66 -16.21 -31.96
C GLU A 146 6.38 -17.52 -32.32
#